data_AF-A0A6N7P4M7-F1
#
_entry.id   AF-A0A6N7P4M7-F1
#
_cell.length_a   1.000
_cell.length_b   1.000
_cell.length_c   1.000
_cell.angle_alpha   90.00
_cell.angle_beta   90.00
_cell.angle_gamma   90.00
#
_symmetry.space_group_name_H-M   'P 1'
#
loop_
_entity.id
_entity.type
_entity.pdbx_description
1 polymer ?
#
loop_
_entity_poly.entity_id
_entity_poly.type
_entity_poly.pdbx_seq_one_letter_code
_entity_poly.pdbx_strand_id
1 'polypeptide(L)'
;MRIIKLVIVLLLTGAGVSMAQVKKGTLVTAKIKTPTVQCNMCKDAIQRYFLKEEGVKSMVVDVKKKEATVKYYTDRTNIENIKTGIANAGYDADDVTANPDSYNDLPKCCKKPEDGGGPLNPKKKG
;
A
#
# COMPACT_ATOMS: atom_id res chain seq x y z
N MET A 1 51.20 -32.89 -5.95
CA MET A 1 50.60 -32.77 -4.60
C MET A 1 50.64 -31.37 -3.99
N ARG A 2 51.68 -30.54 -4.22
CA ARG A 2 51.73 -29.13 -3.75
C ARG A 2 50.66 -28.23 -4.42
N ILE A 3 50.44 -28.41 -5.72
CA ILE A 3 49.49 -27.61 -6.51
C ILE A 3 48.04 -27.98 -6.20
N ILE A 4 47.77 -29.28 -5.98
CA ILE A 4 46.45 -29.78 -5.54
C ILE A 4 46.13 -29.28 -4.12
N LYS A 5 47.12 -29.20 -3.22
CA LYS A 5 46.95 -28.59 -1.89
C LYS A 5 46.65 -27.09 -1.97
N LEU A 6 47.21 -26.36 -2.94
CA LEU A 6 46.93 -24.93 -3.14
C LEU A 6 45.50 -24.66 -3.67
N VAL A 7 44.98 -25.54 -4.52
CA VAL A 7 43.60 -25.42 -5.05
C VAL A 7 42.55 -25.74 -3.98
N ILE A 8 42.83 -26.68 -3.07
CA ILE A 8 41.91 -27.05 -1.98
C ILE A 8 41.86 -25.97 -0.89
N VAL A 9 42.97 -25.26 -0.64
CA VAL A 9 43.02 -24.16 0.36
C VAL A 9 42.28 -22.91 -0.14
N LEU A 10 42.23 -22.67 -1.45
CA LEU A 10 41.52 -21.53 -2.05
C LEU A 10 39.98 -21.68 -2.00
N LEU A 11 39.49 -22.92 -1.92
CA LEU A 11 38.05 -23.23 -1.89
C LEU A 11 37.42 -23.14 -0.49
N LEU A 12 38.21 -23.04 0.59
CA LEU A 12 37.70 -22.99 1.98
C LEU A 12 37.49 -21.57 2.54
N THR A 13 37.86 -20.50 1.84
CA THR A 13 37.81 -19.13 2.38
C THR A 13 36.60 -18.28 1.93
N GLY A 14 35.61 -18.88 1.24
CA GLY A 14 34.52 -18.16 0.57
C GLY A 14 33.19 -18.04 1.32
N ALA A 15 33.07 -18.47 2.58
CA ALA A 15 31.81 -18.41 3.33
C ALA A 15 31.72 -17.16 4.24
N GLY A 16 31.88 -15.97 3.65
CA GLY A 16 31.46 -14.73 4.30
C GLY A 16 29.94 -14.61 4.22
N VAL A 17 29.21 -15.25 5.13
CA VAL A 17 27.78 -15.02 5.29
C VAL A 17 27.57 -13.60 5.83
N SER A 18 27.30 -12.68 4.91
CA SER A 18 26.82 -11.33 5.23
C SER A 18 25.49 -11.45 5.99
N MET A 19 25.54 -11.36 7.31
CA MET A 19 24.34 -11.11 8.10
C MET A 19 23.90 -9.67 7.82
N ALA A 20 23.03 -9.50 6.82
CA ALA A 20 22.32 -8.26 6.60
C ALA A 20 21.58 -7.92 7.89
N GLN A 21 21.99 -6.83 8.56
CA GLN A 21 21.37 -6.38 9.78
C GLN A 21 19.95 -5.95 9.46
N VAL A 22 18.97 -6.79 9.80
CA VAL A 22 17.55 -6.45 9.73
C VAL A 22 17.33 -5.31 10.72
N LYS A 23 17.43 -4.06 10.25
CA LYS A 23 16.98 -2.89 10.99
C LYS A 23 15.52 -3.15 11.32
N LYS A 24 15.20 -3.31 12.61
CA LYS A 24 13.81 -3.40 13.06
C LYS A 24 13.13 -2.07 12.74
N GLY A 25 12.27 -2.05 11.73
CA GLY A 25 11.42 -0.91 11.42
C GLY A 25 10.63 -0.44 12.62
N THR A 26 10.68 0.87 12.88
CA THR A 26 9.78 1.52 13.82
C THR A 26 8.38 1.53 13.21
N LEU A 27 7.40 1.06 13.98
CA LEU A 27 6.00 1.15 13.57
C LEU A 27 5.49 2.57 13.82
N VAL A 28 5.09 3.25 12.76
CA VAL A 28 4.57 4.63 12.81
C VAL A 28 3.11 4.64 12.37
N THR A 29 2.32 5.56 12.93
CA THR A 29 0.93 5.80 12.53
C THR A 29 0.83 7.14 11.82
N ALA A 30 0.19 7.16 10.64
CA ALA A 30 -0.11 8.37 9.89
C ALA A 30 -1.59 8.44 9.55
N LYS A 31 -2.08 9.66 9.31
CA LYS A 31 -3.44 9.94 8.82
C LYS A 31 -3.32 10.61 7.46
N ILE A 32 -4.10 10.12 6.50
CA ILE A 32 -4.11 10.58 5.10
C ILE A 32 -5.55 10.92 4.76
N LYS A 33 -5.81 12.09 4.18
CA LYS A 33 -7.16 12.45 3.75
C LYS A 33 -7.51 11.72 2.45
N THR A 34 -8.71 11.18 2.38
CA THR A 34 -9.22 10.43 1.23
C THR A 34 -10.60 10.97 0.83
N PRO A 35 -10.67 12.16 0.19
CA PRO A 35 -11.92 12.90 -0.01
C PRO A 35 -12.92 12.18 -0.94
N THR A 36 -12.42 11.29 -1.79
CA THR A 36 -13.18 10.51 -2.78
C THR A 36 -13.85 9.27 -2.20
N VAL A 37 -13.53 8.88 -0.96
CA VAL A 37 -14.16 7.73 -0.31
C VAL A 37 -15.58 8.11 0.12
N GLN A 38 -16.56 7.32 -0.33
CA GLN A 38 -17.98 7.65 -0.14
C GLN A 38 -18.78 6.59 0.62
N CYS A 39 -18.38 5.32 0.53
CA CYS A 39 -19.11 4.22 1.15
C CYS A 39 -18.18 3.15 1.71
N ASN A 40 -18.77 2.18 2.43
CA ASN A 40 -18.02 1.06 2.99
C ASN A 40 -17.31 0.22 1.91
N MET A 41 -17.88 0.11 0.70
CA MET A 41 -17.22 -0.61 -0.40
C MET A 41 -15.92 0.09 -0.85
N CYS A 42 -15.90 1.42 -0.90
CA CYS A 42 -14.69 2.21 -1.19
C CYS A 42 -13.62 1.95 -0.12
N LYS A 43 -14.01 1.98 1.16
CA LYS A 43 -13.14 1.63 2.29
C LYS A 43 -12.55 0.23 2.12
N ASP A 44 -13.40 -0.75 1.87
CA ASP A 44 -12.96 -2.15 1.79
C ASP A 44 -12.04 -2.39 0.58
N ALA A 45 -12.24 -1.65 -0.53
CA ALA A 45 -11.37 -1.71 -1.70
C ALA A 45 -9.95 -1.22 -1.35
N ILE A 46 -9.84 -0.04 -0.70
CA ILE A 46 -8.55 0.48 -0.25
C ILE A 46 -7.90 -0.49 0.74
N GLN A 47 -8.64 -0.96 1.74
CA GLN A 47 -8.09 -1.90 2.72
C GLN A 47 -7.58 -3.19 2.06
N ARG A 48 -8.31 -3.74 1.09
CA ARG A 48 -7.91 -4.93 0.33
C ARG A 48 -6.66 -4.71 -0.52
N TYR A 49 -6.48 -3.52 -1.08
CA TYR A 49 -5.25 -3.15 -1.79
C TYR A 49 -4.03 -3.29 -0.85
N PHE A 50 -4.11 -2.67 0.33
CA PHE A 50 -3.03 -2.67 1.31
C PHE A 50 -2.82 -3.99 2.08
N LEU A 51 -3.68 -5.00 1.90
CA LEU A 51 -3.40 -6.35 2.39
C LEU A 51 -2.28 -7.02 1.59
N LYS A 52 -2.04 -6.58 0.35
CA LYS A 52 -1.00 -7.11 -0.54
C LYS A 52 0.27 -6.27 -0.51
N GLU A 53 0.19 -5.05 -0.01
CA GLU A 53 1.31 -4.11 0.04
C GLU A 53 2.24 -4.41 1.22
N GLU A 54 3.53 -4.56 0.93
CA GLU A 54 4.54 -4.79 1.95
C GLU A 54 4.81 -3.53 2.78
N GLY A 55 5.08 -3.72 4.07
CA GLY A 55 5.43 -2.61 4.98
C GLY A 55 4.24 -1.92 5.64
N VAL A 56 3.01 -2.16 5.19
CA VAL A 56 1.80 -1.72 5.90
C VAL A 56 1.33 -2.80 6.87
N LYS A 57 1.24 -2.45 8.16
CA LYS A 57 0.77 -3.36 9.21
C LYS A 57 -0.75 -3.42 9.27
N SER A 58 -1.40 -2.27 9.12
CA SER A 58 -2.85 -2.15 9.13
C SER A 58 -3.28 -0.80 8.55
N MET A 59 -4.40 -0.78 7.84
CA MET A 59 -5.04 0.44 7.37
C MET A 59 -6.51 0.45 7.76
N VAL A 60 -6.97 1.57 8.32
CA VAL A 60 -8.36 1.80 8.71
C VAL A 60 -8.86 3.07 8.03
N VAL A 61 -9.82 2.94 7.13
CA VAL A 61 -10.45 4.08 6.48
C VAL A 61 -11.73 4.44 7.21
N ASP A 62 -11.85 5.70 7.61
CA ASP A 62 -13.06 6.30 8.19
C ASP A 62 -13.78 7.08 7.10
N VAL A 63 -14.90 6.50 6.62
CA VAL A 63 -15.74 7.09 5.56
C VAL A 63 -16.39 8.39 6.01
N LYS A 64 -16.71 8.55 7.30
CA LYS A 64 -17.37 9.76 7.82
C LYS A 64 -16.40 10.94 7.87
N LYS A 65 -15.17 10.67 8.31
CA LYS A 65 -14.11 11.68 8.37
C LYS A 65 -13.39 11.88 7.04
N LYS A 66 -13.56 10.95 6.10
CA LYS A 66 -12.81 10.89 4.84
C LYS A 66 -11.30 10.85 5.09
N GLU A 67 -10.89 10.02 6.06
CA GLU A 67 -9.50 9.88 6.47
C GLU A 67 -9.10 8.39 6.58
N ALA A 68 -7.94 8.04 6.05
CA ALA A 68 -7.30 6.76 6.21
C ALA A 68 -6.21 6.85 7.29
N THR A 69 -6.37 6.07 8.37
CA THR A 69 -5.33 5.88 9.39
C THR A 69 -4.53 4.64 9.05
N VAL A 70 -3.23 4.80 8.82
CA VAL A 70 -2.32 3.72 8.42
C VAL A 70 -1.25 3.52 9.49
N LYS A 71 -0.97 2.25 9.82
CA LYS A 71 0.18 1.84 10.61
C LYS A 71 1.15 1.13 9.68
N TYR A 72 2.38 1.62 9.60
CA TYR A 72 3.39 1.09 8.68
C TYR A 72 4.77 1.09 9.32
N TYR A 73 5.66 0.27 8.77
CA TYR A 73 7.04 0.17 9.21
C TYR A 73 7.93 1.08 8.36
N THR A 74 8.64 2.00 9.01
CA THR A 74 9.45 3.03 8.33
C THR A 74 10.70 2.52 7.62
N ASP A 75 11.12 1.28 7.91
CA ASP A 75 12.20 0.57 7.21
C ASP A 75 11.76 -0.02 5.86
N ARG A 76 10.45 -0.23 5.66
CA ARG A 76 9.88 -0.88 4.47
C ARG A 76 9.14 0.08 3.55
N THR A 77 8.47 1.08 4.12
CA THR A 77 7.68 2.04 3.35
C THR A 77 7.66 3.42 4.02
N ASN A 78 7.18 4.42 3.30
CA ASN A 78 7.07 5.80 3.76
C ASN A 78 5.68 6.36 3.42
N ILE A 79 5.38 7.58 3.91
CA ILE A 79 4.06 8.18 3.73
C ILE A 79 3.73 8.46 2.25
N GLU A 80 4.71 8.83 1.43
CA GLU A 80 4.53 9.13 0.00
C GLU A 80 4.17 7.87 -0.79
N ASN A 81 4.84 6.76 -0.49
CA ASN A 81 4.52 5.45 -1.08
C ASN A 81 3.10 5.01 -0.70
N ILE A 82 2.66 5.27 0.53
CA ILE A 82 1.30 4.94 0.95
C ILE A 82 0.27 5.82 0.24
N LYS A 83 0.52 7.12 0.10
CA LYS A 83 -0.35 8.01 -0.69
C LYS A 83 -0.45 7.55 -2.14
N THR A 84 0.69 7.19 -2.73
CA THR A 84 0.79 6.61 -4.08
C THR A 84 0.02 5.30 -4.18
N GLY A 85 0.09 4.43 -3.17
CA GLY A 85 -0.68 3.19 -3.12
C GLY A 85 -2.20 3.44 -3.09
N ILE A 86 -2.66 4.44 -2.35
CA ILE A 86 -4.09 4.84 -2.36
C ILE A 86 -4.49 5.39 -3.73
N ALA A 87 -3.63 6.18 -4.37
CA ALA A 87 -3.83 6.67 -5.73
C ALA A 87 -3.90 5.53 -6.75
N ASN A 88 -3.04 4.52 -6.62
CA ASN A 88 -3.05 3.31 -7.44
C ASN A 88 -4.24 2.39 -7.13
N ALA A 89 -4.87 2.52 -5.97
CA ALA A 89 -6.17 1.91 -5.69
C ALA A 89 -7.34 2.69 -6.35
N GLY A 90 -7.07 3.82 -7.00
CA GLY A 90 -8.05 4.66 -7.70
C GLY A 90 -8.68 5.76 -6.82
N TYR A 91 -8.08 6.12 -5.69
CA TYR A 91 -8.64 7.13 -4.77
C TYR A 91 -7.65 8.28 -4.53
N ASP A 92 -8.15 9.50 -4.32
CA ASP A 92 -7.29 10.63 -3.99
C ASP A 92 -6.76 10.49 -2.55
N ALA A 93 -5.50 10.87 -2.33
CA ALA A 93 -4.76 10.71 -1.08
C ALA A 93 -3.98 11.98 -0.74
N ASP A 94 -4.56 12.83 0.12
CA ASP A 94 -4.08 14.19 0.41
C ASP A 94 -3.84 15.00 -0.88
N ASP A 95 -2.57 15.17 -1.24
CA ASP A 95 -2.03 15.91 -2.37
C ASP A 95 -1.79 15.03 -3.61
N VAL A 96 -1.91 13.72 -3.48
CA VAL A 96 -1.76 12.76 -4.59
C VAL A 96 -3.12 12.42 -5.16
N THR A 97 -3.33 12.71 -6.45
CA THR A 97 -4.58 12.38 -7.14
C THR A 97 -4.62 10.92 -7.57
N ALA A 98 -5.82 10.35 -7.67
CA ALA A 98 -6.03 8.99 -8.15
C ALA A 98 -5.35 8.74 -9.51
N ASN A 99 -4.75 7.56 -9.66
CA ASN A 99 -4.24 7.09 -10.94
C ASN A 99 -5.44 6.94 -11.91
N PRO A 100 -5.40 7.56 -13.09
CA PRO A 100 -6.53 7.54 -14.03
C PRO A 100 -6.91 6.13 -14.48
N ASP A 101 -5.94 5.23 -14.67
CA ASP A 101 -6.19 3.86 -15.11
C ASP A 101 -6.93 3.09 -14.02
N SER A 102 -6.38 3.10 -12.80
CA SER A 102 -7.02 2.48 -11.63
C SER A 102 -8.40 3.07 -11.33
N TYR A 103 -8.56 4.39 -11.50
CA TYR A 103 -9.83 5.07 -11.32
C TYR A 103 -10.87 4.65 -12.36
N ASN A 104 -10.44 4.44 -13.61
CA ASN A 104 -11.32 4.00 -14.67
C ASN A 104 -11.85 2.58 -14.46
N ASP A 105 -11.02 1.71 -13.88
CA ASP A 105 -11.36 0.34 -13.51
C ASP A 105 -12.28 0.25 -12.28
N LEU A 106 -12.42 1.33 -11.50
CA LEU A 106 -13.34 1.34 -10.36
C LEU A 106 -14.79 1.15 -10.83
N PRO A 107 -15.60 0.38 -10.07
CA PRO A 107 -17.04 0.32 -10.28
C PRO A 107 -17.65 1.71 -10.26
N LYS A 108 -18.72 1.93 -11.05
CA LYS A 108 -19.40 3.24 -11.14
C LYS A 108 -19.72 3.84 -9.76
N CYS A 109 -20.12 3.03 -8.78
CA CYS A 109 -20.44 3.50 -7.43
C CYS A 109 -19.23 4.06 -6.63
N CYS A 110 -18.01 3.65 -6.98
CA CYS A 110 -16.77 4.06 -6.32
C CYS A 110 -16.10 5.26 -6.99
N LYS A 111 -16.62 5.70 -8.15
CA LYS A 111 -16.16 6.92 -8.82
C LYS A 111 -16.67 8.17 -8.11
N LYS A 112 -16.07 9.32 -8.42
CA LYS A 112 -16.46 10.64 -7.91
C LYS A 112 -17.89 10.97 -8.38
N PRO A 113 -18.65 11.78 -7.61
CA PRO A 113 -20.01 12.20 -7.99
C PRO A 113 -20.09 12.91 -9.34
N GLU A 114 -19.03 13.66 -9.68
CA GLU A 114 -18.92 14.40 -10.93
C GLU A 114 -18.95 13.47 -12.16
N ASP A 115 -18.42 12.26 -12.01
CA ASP A 115 -18.39 11.23 -13.06
C ASP A 115 -19.62 10.28 -13.00
N GLY A 116 -20.67 10.68 -12.28
CA GLY A 116 -21.87 9.87 -12.07
C GLY A 116 -21.72 8.76 -11.04
N GLY A 117 -20.67 8.81 -10.22
CA GLY A 117 -20.48 7.92 -9.08
C GLY A 117 -21.29 8.33 -7.85
N GLY A 118 -21.27 7.49 -6.82
CA GLY A 118 -22.11 7.70 -5.65
C GLY A 118 -22.51 6.41 -4.93
N PRO A 119 -22.83 6.49 -3.63
CA PRO A 119 -23.40 5.37 -2.92
C PRO A 119 -24.67 4.90 -3.65
N LEU A 120 -24.69 3.64 -4.05
CA LEU A 120 -25.87 3.02 -4.65
C LEU A 120 -27.01 3.17 -3.66
N ASN A 121 -28.02 3.95 -4.00
CA ASN A 121 -29.23 4.02 -3.20
C ASN A 121 -29.97 2.69 -3.41
N PRO A 122 -30.13 1.84 -2.39
CA PRO A 122 -30.80 0.55 -2.52
C PRO A 122 -32.29 0.69 -2.87
N LYS A 123 -32.85 1.91 -2.91
CA LYS A 123 -34.26 2.19 -3.21
C LYS A 123 -34.63 2.28 -4.70
N LYS A 124 -33.72 2.04 -5.64
CA LYS A 124 -34.07 1.85 -7.07
C LYS A 124 -33.95 0.38 -7.46
N LYS A 125 -34.83 -0.47 -6.92
CA LYS A 125 -35.26 -1.70 -7.61
C LYS A 125 -36.57 -1.32 -8.29
N GLY A 126 -36.57 -1.39 -9.63
CA GLY A 126 -37.75 -1.17 -10.45
C GLY A 126 -38.82 -2.22 -10.20
#